data_AF-A0AAD8AV71-F1
#
_entry.id   AF-A0AAD8AV71-F1
#
_cell.length_a   1.000
_cell.length_b   1.000
_cell.length_c   1.000
_cell.angle_alpha   90.00
_cell.angle_beta   90.00
_cell.angle_gamma   90.00
#
_symmetry.space_group_name_H-M   'P 1'
#
loop_
_entity.id
_entity.type
_entity.pdbx_description
1 polymer ?
#
loop_
_entity_poly.entity_id
_entity_poly.type
_entity_poly.pdbx_seq_one_letter_code
_entity_poly.pdbx_strand_id
1 'polypeptide(L)'
;MKPEARKQEKHKWRSSLKRCFFGLPMSVLALIISAVALFLAIYFGLSSTSHSTSQESSPHKETACVDCAQILSDFLDQTSQNVHIRSVNTRSDSVDKECCVSDSLKISKFIETIQNLYQSDINAQADTYPEVTKPTGPIIVHKGLTSLAKLNGRCTRNPEIQNGNFMLVNFNLNQKKDVEVVKHIRVTNDGLEIIFSGIYYVYSSFKYQSSKGKFKDLQTLHQFVYRERRQRCDCLLKTTHTVCQDCQDSKDTAFTGGVFHLRQGDILRVISSEQDTLQFNNEDSYLGALMVTAQ
;
A
#
# COMPACT_ATOMS: atom_id res chain seq x y z
N MET A 1 55.23 -55.19 54.53
CA MET A 1 55.54 -56.04 53.36
C MET A 1 54.54 -55.72 52.24
N LYS A 2 55.05 -55.36 51.05
CA LYS A 2 54.34 -55.30 49.76
C LYS A 2 53.82 -56.71 49.37
N PRO A 3 52.79 -56.86 48.51
CA PRO A 3 52.89 -56.59 47.05
C PRO A 3 51.63 -55.86 46.48
N GLU A 4 51.70 -54.98 45.47
CA GLU A 4 51.83 -55.20 44.00
C GLU A 4 50.97 -56.37 43.45
N ALA A 5 50.33 -56.35 42.28
CA ALA A 5 49.99 -55.36 41.25
C ALA A 5 49.06 -56.05 40.21
N ARG A 6 48.62 -55.29 39.21
CA ARG A 6 48.10 -55.68 37.87
C ARG A 6 46.60 -55.91 37.72
N LYS A 7 45.93 -54.89 37.18
CA LYS A 7 44.88 -55.05 36.16
C LYS A 7 44.70 -53.73 35.39
N GLN A 8 45.53 -53.51 34.37
CA GLN A 8 45.26 -52.55 33.30
C GLN A 8 45.79 -53.10 31.98
N GLU A 9 45.02 -53.96 31.30
CA GLU A 9 45.36 -54.32 29.91
C GLU A 9 44.21 -54.94 29.09
N LYS A 10 42.96 -54.46 29.22
CA LYS A 10 41.85 -55.00 28.40
C LYS A 10 40.97 -54.01 27.64
N HIS A 11 41.24 -52.70 27.69
CA HIS A 11 40.34 -51.71 27.08
C HIS A 11 40.82 -51.07 25.75
N LYS A 12 41.98 -51.46 25.22
CA LYS A 12 42.60 -50.74 24.09
C LYS A 12 42.29 -51.29 22.68
N TRP A 13 41.53 -52.38 22.55
CA TRP A 13 41.33 -53.05 21.25
C TRP A 13 40.00 -52.76 20.52
N ARG A 14 39.04 -52.04 21.13
CA ARG A 14 37.72 -51.79 20.51
C ARG A 14 37.55 -50.42 19.81
N SER A 15 38.54 -49.52 19.87
CA SER A 15 38.39 -48.15 19.33
C SER A 15 38.99 -47.92 17.94
N SER A 16 39.72 -48.88 17.36
CA SER A 16 40.45 -48.65 16.09
C SER A 16 39.68 -49.06 14.82
N LEU A 17 38.61 -49.86 14.91
CA LEU A 17 37.93 -50.38 13.70
C LEU A 17 36.79 -49.49 13.14
N LYS A 18 36.44 -48.38 13.81
CA LYS A 18 35.31 -47.53 13.37
C LYS A 18 35.69 -46.28 12.57
N ARG A 19 36.98 -46.07 12.26
CA ARG A 19 37.44 -44.83 11.59
C ARG A 19 37.71 -44.92 10.08
N CYS A 20 37.52 -46.07 9.44
CA CYS A 20 37.81 -46.20 8.00
C CYS A 20 36.60 -46.27 7.07
N PHE A 21 35.34 -46.21 7.58
CA PHE A 21 34.15 -46.40 6.73
C PHE A 21 33.23 -45.18 6.54
N PHE A 22 33.54 -44.01 7.11
CA PHE A 22 32.66 -42.82 7.03
C PHE A 22 33.20 -41.66 6.18
N GLY A 23 34.36 -41.81 5.53
CA GLY A 23 34.98 -40.72 4.74
C GLY A 23 34.56 -40.63 3.27
N LEU A 24 33.89 -41.65 2.73
CA LEU A 24 33.53 -41.74 1.31
C LEU A 24 32.12 -41.26 0.90
N PRO A 25 31.07 -41.24 1.75
CA PRO A 25 29.73 -40.87 1.26
C PRO A 25 29.50 -39.35 1.12
N MET A 26 30.23 -38.51 1.86
CA MET A 26 29.99 -37.05 1.85
C MET A 26 30.54 -36.37 0.59
N SER A 27 31.65 -36.86 0.04
CA SER A 27 32.22 -36.32 -1.22
C SER A 27 31.31 -36.61 -2.42
N VAL A 28 30.70 -37.80 -2.46
CA VAL A 28 29.74 -38.18 -3.51
C VAL A 28 28.47 -37.35 -3.41
N LEU A 29 27.97 -37.10 -2.20
CA LEU A 29 26.79 -36.25 -1.99
C LEU A 29 27.03 -34.81 -2.46
N ALA A 30 28.20 -34.24 -2.19
CA ALA A 30 28.56 -32.88 -2.62
C ALA A 30 28.62 -32.75 -4.15
N LEU A 31 29.14 -33.76 -4.84
CA LEU A 31 29.17 -33.79 -6.32
C LEU A 31 27.76 -33.87 -6.91
N ILE A 32 26.86 -34.65 -6.30
CA ILE A 32 25.46 -34.75 -6.75
C ILE A 32 24.74 -33.41 -6.58
N ILE A 33 24.90 -32.75 -5.42
CA ILE A 33 24.26 -31.45 -5.16
C ILE A 33 24.77 -30.38 -6.15
N SER A 34 26.08 -30.36 -6.43
CA SER A 34 26.68 -29.43 -7.39
C SER A 34 26.17 -29.67 -8.81
N ALA A 35 26.03 -30.93 -9.23
CA ALA A 35 25.49 -31.29 -10.55
C ALA A 35 24.02 -30.87 -10.70
N VAL A 36 23.19 -31.07 -9.66
CA VAL A 36 21.78 -30.65 -9.66
C VAL A 36 21.65 -29.13 -9.73
N ALA A 37 22.46 -28.39 -8.97
CA ALA A 37 22.46 -26.93 -9.00
C ALA A 37 22.86 -26.38 -10.39
N LEU A 38 23.87 -26.98 -11.02
CA LEU A 38 24.28 -26.62 -12.38
C LEU A 38 23.18 -26.92 -13.40
N PHE A 39 22.51 -28.07 -13.29
CA PHE A 39 21.42 -28.43 -14.17
C PHE A 39 20.22 -27.48 -14.04
N LEU A 40 19.88 -27.06 -12.81
CA LEU A 40 18.85 -26.06 -12.57
C LEU A 40 19.25 -24.68 -13.13
N ALA A 41 20.51 -24.26 -12.95
CA ALA A 41 21.00 -22.99 -13.51
C ALA A 41 20.97 -22.98 -15.04
N ILE A 42 21.28 -24.11 -15.69
CA ILE A 42 21.19 -24.27 -17.14
C ILE A 42 19.72 -24.30 -17.58
N TYR A 43 18.86 -25.04 -16.88
CA TYR A 43 17.43 -25.14 -17.19
C TYR A 43 16.72 -23.78 -17.07
N PHE A 44 16.94 -23.05 -15.97
CA PHE A 44 16.37 -21.72 -15.78
C PHE A 44 17.08 -20.66 -16.65
N GLY A 45 18.39 -20.76 -16.85
CA GLY A 45 19.15 -19.85 -17.71
C GLY A 45 18.73 -19.95 -19.18
N LEU A 46 18.49 -21.15 -19.69
CA LEU A 46 17.99 -21.38 -21.05
C LEU A 46 16.49 -21.05 -21.16
N SER A 47 15.68 -21.30 -20.12
CA SER A 47 14.27 -20.88 -20.09
C SER A 47 14.11 -19.35 -20.00
N SER A 48 15.15 -18.62 -19.62
CA SER A 48 15.17 -17.14 -19.59
C SER A 48 15.58 -16.53 -20.93
N THR A 49 15.91 -17.35 -21.94
CA THR A 49 16.35 -16.88 -23.27
C THR A 49 15.38 -17.26 -24.39
N SER A 50 14.17 -17.70 -24.06
CA SER A 50 13.11 -17.93 -25.03
C SER A 50 12.22 -16.70 -25.16
N HIS A 51 12.47 -15.98 -26.26
CA HIS A 51 11.49 -15.20 -27.01
C HIS A 51 10.74 -14.09 -26.28
N SER A 52 11.34 -12.90 -26.34
CA SER A 52 10.62 -11.69 -26.75
C SER A 52 10.05 -11.89 -28.16
N THR A 53 9.09 -12.79 -28.33
CA THR A 53 8.13 -12.69 -29.42
C THR A 53 7.23 -11.51 -29.05
N SER A 54 7.55 -10.37 -29.62
CA SER A 54 6.59 -9.31 -29.91
C SER A 54 5.40 -9.97 -30.61
N GLN A 55 4.43 -10.41 -29.81
CA GLN A 55 3.08 -10.63 -30.26
C GLN A 55 2.61 -9.27 -30.73
N GLU A 56 2.51 -9.15 -32.05
CA GLU A 56 1.83 -8.09 -32.77
C GLU A 56 0.36 -8.12 -32.32
N SER A 57 0.10 -7.56 -31.13
CA SER A 57 -1.25 -7.28 -30.69
C SER A 57 -1.76 -6.18 -31.61
N SER A 58 -2.85 -6.50 -32.32
CA SER A 58 -3.80 -5.57 -32.92
C SER A 58 -3.72 -4.19 -32.24
N PRO A 59 -3.73 -3.05 -32.97
CA PRO A 59 -3.54 -1.73 -32.39
C PRO A 59 -4.59 -1.51 -31.30
N HIS A 60 -4.21 -1.79 -30.06
CA HIS A 60 -5.06 -1.55 -28.91
C HIS A 60 -5.11 -0.03 -28.80
N LYS A 61 -6.24 0.53 -29.26
CA LYS A 61 -6.56 1.93 -29.00
C LYS A 61 -6.62 2.07 -27.48
N GLU A 62 -5.55 2.61 -26.91
CA GLU A 62 -5.53 3.07 -25.53
C GLU A 62 -6.77 3.94 -25.33
N THR A 63 -7.61 3.54 -24.39
CA THR A 63 -8.87 4.20 -24.09
C THR A 63 -8.90 4.49 -22.60
N ALA A 64 -9.00 5.77 -22.24
CA ALA A 64 -9.19 6.21 -20.86
C ALA A 64 -10.66 6.61 -20.68
N CYS A 65 -11.30 6.14 -19.62
CA CYS A 65 -12.69 6.45 -19.29
C CYS A 65 -12.79 6.97 -17.85
N VAL A 66 -13.72 7.89 -17.62
CA VAL A 66 -14.04 8.45 -16.30
C VAL A 66 -15.54 8.66 -16.19
N ASP A 67 -16.07 8.73 -14.97
CA ASP A 67 -17.48 9.05 -14.74
C ASP A 67 -17.77 10.48 -15.20
N CYS A 68 -18.69 10.62 -16.16
CA CYS A 68 -19.11 11.91 -16.69
C CYS A 68 -19.72 12.80 -15.61
N ALA A 69 -20.41 12.26 -14.59
CA ALA A 69 -21.04 13.06 -13.55
C ALA A 69 -20.02 13.86 -12.72
N GLN A 70 -18.79 13.35 -12.60
CA GLN A 70 -17.70 13.98 -11.86
C GLN A 70 -17.07 15.17 -12.61
N ILE A 71 -17.31 15.27 -13.92
CA ILE A 71 -16.66 16.25 -14.81
C ILE A 71 -17.69 17.20 -15.45
N LEU A 72 -18.86 16.71 -15.86
CA LEU A 72 -19.85 17.47 -16.62
C LEU A 72 -20.68 18.47 -15.81
N SER A 73 -20.76 18.36 -14.47
CA SER A 73 -21.50 19.34 -13.66
C SER A 73 -20.89 20.74 -13.76
N ASP A 74 -19.56 20.81 -13.87
CA ASP A 74 -18.81 22.06 -13.89
C ASP A 74 -18.49 22.52 -15.33
N PHE A 75 -18.63 21.61 -16.30
CA PHE A 75 -18.30 21.83 -17.71
C PHE A 75 -19.42 22.50 -18.52
N LEU A 76 -20.69 22.25 -18.19
CA LEU A 76 -21.80 22.72 -19.02
C LEU A 76 -21.95 24.26 -19.02
N ASP A 77 -21.48 24.94 -17.98
CA ASP A 77 -21.49 26.40 -17.87
C ASP A 77 -20.36 27.10 -18.67
N GLN A 78 -19.31 26.38 -19.10
CA GLN A 78 -18.13 26.98 -19.77
C GLN A 78 -18.00 26.60 -21.26
N THR A 79 -19.08 26.09 -21.86
CA THR A 79 -19.09 25.51 -23.22
C THR A 79 -18.80 26.49 -24.38
N SER A 80 -18.54 27.77 -24.12
CA SER A 80 -18.21 28.74 -25.18
C SER A 80 -16.73 28.82 -25.56
N GLN A 81 -15.78 28.27 -24.78
CA GLN A 81 -14.34 28.50 -25.03
C GLN A 81 -13.44 27.28 -25.32
N ASN A 82 -13.86 26.02 -25.12
CA ASN A 82 -12.96 24.87 -25.32
C ASN A 82 -13.40 23.93 -26.47
N VAL A 83 -13.00 24.28 -27.69
CA VAL A 83 -13.28 23.57 -28.96
C VAL A 83 -12.71 22.14 -29.00
N HIS A 84 -11.84 21.74 -28.07
CA HIS A 84 -11.09 20.47 -28.12
C HIS A 84 -11.76 19.28 -27.42
N ILE A 85 -12.93 19.47 -26.78
CA ILE A 85 -13.62 18.44 -25.97
C ILE A 85 -14.82 17.86 -26.75
N ARG A 86 -14.95 18.17 -28.04
CA ARG A 86 -16.00 17.60 -28.92
C ARG A 86 -15.76 16.13 -29.30
N SER A 87 -14.65 15.51 -28.88
CA SER A 87 -14.33 14.12 -29.24
C SER A 87 -14.37 13.13 -28.07
N VAL A 88 -14.96 13.49 -26.94
CA VAL A 88 -15.27 12.52 -25.87
C VAL A 88 -16.48 11.72 -26.32
N ASN A 89 -16.29 10.43 -26.58
CA ASN A 89 -17.40 9.56 -26.89
C ASN A 89 -18.06 9.17 -25.56
N THR A 90 -19.31 9.58 -25.37
CA THR A 90 -20.14 9.09 -24.27
C THR A 90 -20.53 7.65 -24.58
N ARG A 91 -20.04 6.70 -23.78
CA ARG A 91 -20.51 5.32 -23.89
C ARG A 91 -21.76 5.18 -23.03
N SER A 92 -22.90 4.96 -23.67
CA SER A 92 -24.22 4.93 -23.03
C SER A 92 -24.71 3.50 -22.77
N ASP A 93 -23.79 2.57 -22.51
CA ASP A 93 -24.12 1.15 -22.28
C ASP A 93 -24.24 0.80 -20.79
N SER A 94 -23.84 1.69 -19.89
CA SER A 94 -23.89 1.52 -18.44
C SER A 94 -24.87 2.50 -17.79
N VAL A 95 -25.43 2.09 -16.64
CA VAL A 95 -26.35 2.91 -15.81
C VAL A 95 -25.70 4.23 -15.38
N ASP A 96 -24.36 4.28 -15.37
CA ASP A 96 -23.54 5.45 -15.18
C ASP A 96 -22.95 5.92 -16.52
N LYS A 97 -23.06 7.21 -16.84
CA LYS A 97 -22.54 7.78 -18.11
C LYS A 97 -21.02 7.86 -18.01
N GLU A 98 -20.31 7.09 -18.82
CA GLU A 98 -18.84 7.15 -18.89
C GLU A 98 -18.36 8.02 -20.06
N CYS A 99 -17.36 8.84 -19.77
CA CYS A 99 -16.70 9.78 -20.68
C CYS A 99 -15.37 9.17 -21.10
N CYS A 100 -15.30 8.64 -22.33
CA CYS A 100 -14.12 7.92 -22.82
C CYS A 100 -13.38 8.68 -23.92
N VAL A 101 -12.05 8.61 -23.88
CA VAL A 101 -11.14 9.17 -24.88
C VAL A 101 -10.24 8.06 -25.39
N SER A 102 -10.20 7.88 -26.70
CA SER A 102 -9.35 6.90 -27.38
C SER A 102 -8.45 7.63 -28.37
N ASP A 103 -7.18 7.78 -28.00
CA ASP A 103 -6.03 8.34 -28.73
C ASP A 103 -5.03 8.90 -27.71
N SER A 104 -3.73 8.55 -27.81
CA SER A 104 -2.74 8.92 -26.80
C SER A 104 -2.56 10.43 -26.63
N LEU A 105 -2.62 11.21 -27.73
CA LEU A 105 -2.55 12.67 -27.68
C LEU A 105 -3.80 13.27 -27.03
N LYS A 106 -4.97 12.71 -27.33
CA LYS A 106 -6.22 13.12 -26.66
C LYS A 106 -6.26 12.72 -25.20
N ILE A 107 -5.69 11.58 -24.81
CA ILE A 107 -5.55 11.15 -23.41
C ILE A 107 -4.66 12.13 -22.65
N SER A 108 -3.49 12.51 -23.19
CA SER A 108 -2.62 13.50 -22.54
C SER A 108 -3.33 14.84 -22.33
N LYS A 109 -4.03 15.35 -23.36
CA LYS A 109 -4.81 16.60 -23.25
C LYS A 109 -6.00 16.46 -22.30
N PHE A 110 -6.62 15.29 -22.24
CA PHE A 110 -7.72 15.01 -21.32
C PHE A 110 -7.25 15.04 -19.87
N ILE A 111 -6.10 14.40 -19.58
CA ILE A 111 -5.45 14.45 -18.27
C ILE A 111 -5.04 15.90 -17.92
N GLU A 112 -4.44 16.63 -18.85
CA GLU A 112 -4.07 18.05 -18.67
C GLU A 112 -5.30 18.92 -18.38
N THR A 113 -6.42 18.68 -19.08
CA THR A 113 -7.68 19.40 -18.85
C THR A 113 -8.24 19.12 -17.46
N ILE A 114 -8.24 17.86 -17.03
CA ILE A 114 -8.66 17.47 -15.67
C ILE A 114 -7.76 18.14 -14.63
N GLN A 115 -6.43 18.15 -14.83
CA GLN A 115 -5.48 18.81 -13.94
C GLN A 115 -5.72 20.32 -13.86
N ASN A 116 -5.95 20.98 -15.00
CA ASN A 116 -6.23 22.41 -15.06
C ASN A 116 -7.56 22.78 -14.40
N LEU A 117 -8.57 21.90 -14.46
CA LEU A 117 -9.85 22.10 -13.77
C LEU A 117 -9.71 21.95 -12.25
N TYR A 118 -8.95 20.94 -11.81
CA TYR A 118 -8.58 20.85 -10.41
C TYR A 118 -7.83 22.11 -9.96
N GLN A 119 -7.04 22.73 -10.84
CA GLN A 119 -6.33 23.99 -10.60
C GLN A 119 -7.26 25.22 -10.56
N SER A 120 -8.28 25.31 -11.42
CA SER A 120 -9.23 26.43 -11.41
C SER A 120 -10.15 26.40 -10.19
N ASP A 121 -10.58 25.22 -9.75
CA ASP A 121 -11.34 25.03 -8.50
C ASP A 121 -10.53 25.33 -7.23
N ILE A 122 -9.20 25.36 -7.33
CA ILE A 122 -8.31 25.80 -6.24
C ILE A 122 -8.35 27.32 -6.13
N ASN A 123 -8.31 28.03 -7.27
CA ASN A 123 -8.26 29.49 -7.30
C ASN A 123 -9.59 30.14 -6.88
N ALA A 124 -10.72 29.49 -7.17
CA ALA A 124 -12.05 29.98 -6.78
C ALA A 124 -12.35 29.84 -5.27
N GLN A 125 -11.47 29.21 -4.48
CA GLN A 125 -11.75 28.83 -3.08
C GLN A 125 -10.68 29.29 -2.07
N ALA A 126 -9.78 30.19 -2.47
CA ALA A 126 -8.70 30.73 -1.63
C ALA A 126 -9.17 31.63 -0.46
N ASP A 127 -10.46 31.98 -0.38
CA ASP A 127 -10.94 33.08 0.48
C ASP A 127 -11.28 32.72 1.95
N THR A 128 -10.67 31.73 2.59
CA THR A 128 -10.99 31.49 4.03
C THR A 128 -9.91 30.87 4.90
N TYR A 129 -8.64 30.89 4.49
CA TYR A 129 -7.55 30.47 5.38
C TYR A 129 -6.49 31.56 5.49
N PRO A 130 -6.02 31.89 6.70
CA PRO A 130 -4.94 32.85 6.87
C PRO A 130 -3.71 32.33 6.15
N GLU A 131 -3.06 33.22 5.40
CA GLU A 131 -1.84 32.96 4.63
C GLU A 131 -0.77 32.37 5.58
N VAL A 132 -0.60 31.04 5.52
CA VAL A 132 0.42 30.37 6.33
C VAL A 132 1.76 30.65 5.69
N THR A 133 2.68 31.22 6.47
CA THR A 133 4.06 31.47 6.05
C THR A 133 4.69 30.22 5.43
N LYS A 134 5.39 30.39 4.30
CA LYS A 134 6.01 29.29 3.56
C LYS A 134 6.79 28.35 4.52
N PRO A 135 6.64 27.02 4.36
CA PRO A 135 7.29 26.05 5.23
C PRO A 135 8.81 26.20 5.13
N THR A 136 9.49 26.29 6.27
CA THR A 136 10.96 26.45 6.35
C THR A 136 11.71 25.12 6.35
N GLY A 137 11.07 24.03 5.91
CA GLY A 137 11.65 22.70 5.86
C GLY A 137 10.71 21.66 5.25
N PRO A 138 11.10 20.36 5.25
CA PRO A 138 10.29 19.32 4.67
C PRO A 138 8.94 19.19 5.39
N ILE A 139 7.90 18.93 4.62
CA ILE A 139 6.56 18.62 5.13
C ILE A 139 6.39 17.11 5.05
N ILE A 140 6.48 16.45 6.20
CA ILE A 140 6.50 15.00 6.29
C ILE A 140 5.84 14.54 7.59
N VAL A 141 5.06 13.49 7.48
CA VAL A 141 4.52 12.74 8.60
C VAL A 141 4.71 11.25 8.36
N HIS A 142 5.13 10.56 9.40
CA HIS A 142 5.14 9.11 9.54
C HIS A 142 4.70 8.82 10.97
N LYS A 143 3.49 8.29 11.13
CA LYS A 143 2.87 8.16 12.45
C LYS A 143 2.25 6.79 12.64
N GLY A 144 2.58 6.17 13.77
CA GLY A 144 2.01 4.90 14.18
C GLY A 144 0.51 5.00 14.44
N LEU A 145 -0.20 3.96 14.01
CA LEU A 145 -1.63 3.80 14.27
C LEU A 145 -1.85 3.12 15.63
N THR A 146 -3.02 3.35 16.21
CA THR A 146 -3.45 2.77 17.49
C THR A 146 -4.92 2.37 17.43
N SER A 147 -5.44 1.97 18.59
CA SER A 147 -6.77 1.43 18.84
C SER A 147 -7.87 1.98 17.94
N LEU A 148 -8.80 1.09 17.62
CA LEU A 148 -9.95 1.40 16.80
C LEU A 148 -11.02 2.08 17.64
N ALA A 149 -11.60 3.14 17.08
CA ALA A 149 -12.76 3.81 17.63
C ALA A 149 -13.98 3.53 16.75
N LYS A 150 -15.17 3.66 17.35
CA LYS A 150 -16.42 3.69 16.58
C LYS A 150 -16.29 4.76 15.51
N LEU A 151 -16.60 4.39 14.28
CA LEU A 151 -16.61 5.31 13.16
C LEU A 151 -17.71 6.34 13.38
N ASN A 152 -17.34 7.47 13.96
CA ASN A 152 -18.20 8.62 14.16
C ASN A 152 -17.74 9.70 13.18
N GLY A 153 -18.65 10.27 12.41
CA GLY A 153 -18.32 11.35 11.48
C GLY A 153 -18.97 11.19 10.12
N ARG A 154 -18.64 12.12 9.21
CA ARG A 154 -19.38 12.31 7.95
C ARG A 154 -19.05 11.25 6.90
N CYS A 155 -17.88 10.61 6.99
CA CYS A 155 -17.47 9.55 6.06
C CYS A 155 -18.26 8.25 6.20
N THR A 156 -19.06 8.10 7.27
CA THR A 156 -20.04 7.01 7.41
C THR A 156 -21.11 7.00 6.31
N ARG A 157 -21.23 8.07 5.50
CA ARG A 157 -22.18 8.14 4.38
C ARG A 157 -21.69 7.52 3.08
N ASN A 158 -20.43 7.10 3.00
CA ASN A 158 -19.94 6.42 1.82
C ASN A 158 -20.60 5.02 1.72
N PRO A 159 -21.23 4.66 0.60
CA PRO A 159 -21.96 3.39 0.46
C PRO A 159 -21.06 2.15 0.64
N GLU A 160 -19.77 2.22 0.28
CA GLU A 160 -18.83 1.12 0.55
C GLU A 160 -18.62 0.91 2.06
N ILE A 161 -18.71 1.98 2.86
CA ILE A 161 -18.54 1.96 4.31
C ILE A 161 -19.86 1.60 5.02
N GLN A 162 -21.00 2.05 4.52
CA GLN A 162 -22.31 1.82 5.14
C GLN A 162 -22.66 0.33 5.23
N ASN A 163 -22.25 -0.45 4.24
CA ASN A 163 -22.59 -1.87 4.14
C ASN A 163 -21.62 -2.78 4.91
N GLY A 164 -20.59 -2.23 5.57
CA GLY A 164 -19.62 -3.01 6.34
C GLY A 164 -19.44 -2.53 7.78
N ASN A 165 -18.96 -3.43 8.64
CA ASN A 165 -18.61 -3.12 10.04
C ASN A 165 -17.25 -2.40 10.10
N PHE A 166 -17.20 -1.19 9.55
CA PHE A 166 -15.98 -0.39 9.50
C PHE A 166 -15.77 0.44 10.76
N MET A 167 -14.50 0.59 11.13
CA MET A 167 -14.08 1.38 12.27
C MET A 167 -12.97 2.34 11.91
N LEU A 168 -12.92 3.44 12.66
CA LEU A 168 -11.87 4.44 12.53
C LEU A 168 -10.61 3.94 13.24
N VAL A 169 -9.47 4.03 12.57
CA VAL A 169 -8.15 3.78 13.17
C VAL A 169 -7.59 5.09 13.72
N ASN A 170 -7.20 5.10 14.98
CA ASN A 170 -6.65 6.30 15.62
C ASN A 170 -5.13 6.40 15.43
N PHE A 171 -4.58 7.57 15.75
CA PHE A 171 -3.14 7.84 15.79
C PHE A 171 -2.62 7.80 17.22
N ASN A 172 -1.41 7.29 17.37
CA ASN A 172 -0.76 7.23 18.66
C ASN A 172 -0.13 8.58 19.04
N LEU A 173 -0.82 9.45 19.77
CA LEU A 173 -0.29 10.77 20.11
C LEU A 173 0.87 10.75 21.13
N ASN A 174 0.94 9.73 21.98
CA ASN A 174 1.81 9.73 23.16
C ASN A 174 3.16 9.03 22.95
N GLN A 175 3.26 8.15 21.94
CA GLN A 175 4.46 7.35 21.73
C GLN A 175 5.38 8.06 20.74
N LYS A 176 6.49 8.62 21.21
CA LYS A 176 7.61 9.03 20.35
C LYS A 176 8.57 7.86 20.24
N LYS A 177 8.58 7.18 19.09
CA LYS A 177 9.63 6.21 18.74
C LYS A 177 10.59 6.84 17.73
N ASP A 178 11.79 6.27 17.61
CA ASP A 178 12.84 6.74 16.70
C ASP A 178 12.44 6.73 15.21
N VAL A 179 11.43 5.95 14.85
CA VAL A 179 10.88 5.83 13.48
C VAL A 179 9.79 6.84 13.13
N GLU A 180 9.20 7.54 14.12
CA GLU A 180 8.14 8.50 13.86
C GLU A 180 8.67 9.89 13.55
N VAL A 181 8.12 10.52 12.51
CA VAL A 181 8.48 11.87 12.09
C VAL A 181 7.21 12.69 11.92
N VAL A 182 7.16 13.89 12.50
CA VAL A 182 6.05 14.83 12.27
C VAL A 182 6.65 16.21 12.08
N LYS A 183 6.53 16.75 10.87
CA LYS A 183 6.97 18.10 10.51
C LYS A 183 5.91 18.76 9.65
N HIS A 184 5.44 19.94 10.07
CA HIS A 184 4.52 20.79 9.31
C HIS A 184 3.18 20.12 8.92
N ILE A 185 2.76 19.11 9.68
CA ILE A 185 1.45 18.44 9.60
C ILE A 185 0.92 18.34 11.02
N ARG A 186 -0.38 18.57 11.23
CA ARG A 186 -0.99 18.44 12.55
C ARG A 186 -1.58 17.04 12.69
N VAL A 187 -1.16 16.31 13.72
CA VAL A 187 -1.70 14.99 14.05
C VAL A 187 -2.79 15.16 15.11
N THR A 188 -3.99 14.68 14.83
CA THR A 188 -5.07 14.54 15.81
C THR A 188 -5.23 13.06 16.16
N ASN A 189 -6.06 12.75 17.17
CA ASN A 189 -6.34 11.34 17.51
C ASN A 189 -6.90 10.56 16.32
N ASP A 190 -7.59 11.24 15.42
CA ASP A 190 -8.49 10.65 14.44
C ASP A 190 -8.10 10.99 12.99
N GLY A 191 -7.00 11.73 12.78
CA GLY A 191 -6.57 12.17 11.46
C GLY A 191 -5.22 12.90 11.39
N LEU A 192 -4.75 13.10 10.16
CA LEU A 192 -3.62 13.96 9.82
C LEU A 192 -4.15 15.18 9.05
N GLU A 193 -4.08 16.36 9.67
CA GLU A 193 -4.53 17.61 9.07
C GLU A 193 -3.39 18.27 8.28
N ILE A 194 -3.66 18.52 7.00
CA ILE A 194 -2.78 19.16 6.04
C ILE A 194 -2.75 20.66 6.29
N ILE A 195 -1.57 21.19 6.62
CA ILE A 195 -1.38 22.62 6.92
C ILE A 195 -1.07 23.41 5.64
N PHE A 196 -0.43 22.78 4.66
CA PHE A 196 0.04 23.42 3.44
C PHE A 196 -0.51 22.69 2.21
N SER A 197 -1.06 23.41 1.24
CA SER A 197 -1.51 22.82 -0.01
C SER A 197 -0.34 22.33 -0.85
N GLY A 198 -0.52 21.22 -1.57
CA GLY A 198 0.48 20.71 -2.49
C GLY A 198 0.22 19.28 -2.96
N ILE A 199 1.23 18.71 -3.60
CA ILE A 199 1.23 17.32 -4.04
C ILE A 199 1.92 16.48 -2.98
N TYR A 200 1.19 15.49 -2.45
CA TYR A 200 1.66 14.61 -1.39
C TYR A 200 1.74 13.16 -1.86
N TYR A 201 2.83 12.49 -1.54
CA TYR A 201 2.88 11.04 -1.53
C TYR A 201 2.32 10.55 -0.20
N VAL A 202 1.13 9.96 -0.22
CA VAL A 202 0.46 9.36 0.94
C VAL A 202 0.69 7.86 0.89
N TYR A 203 1.04 7.26 2.03
CA TYR A 203 1.31 5.84 2.11
C TYR A 203 0.89 5.27 3.46
N SER A 204 0.48 4.01 3.47
CA SER A 204 0.10 3.30 4.69
C SER A 204 0.62 1.87 4.68
N SER A 205 0.87 1.36 5.88
CA SER A 205 1.21 -0.03 6.15
C SER A 205 0.27 -0.55 7.22
N PHE A 206 -0.18 -1.79 7.05
CA PHE A 206 -0.98 -2.48 8.04
C PHE A 206 -0.47 -3.90 8.20
N LYS A 207 -0.14 -4.26 9.42
CA LYS A 207 0.22 -5.63 9.76
C LYS A 207 -0.94 -6.36 10.38
N TYR A 208 -1.22 -7.54 9.84
CA TYR A 208 -2.28 -8.39 10.33
C TYR A 208 -1.73 -9.47 11.25
N GLN A 209 -2.36 -9.61 12.40
CA GLN A 209 -2.13 -10.71 13.31
C GLN A 209 -3.42 -11.02 14.06
N SER A 210 -3.88 -12.27 13.98
CA SER A 210 -5.03 -12.71 14.76
C SER A 210 -4.72 -12.67 16.26
N SER A 211 -5.43 -11.83 17.02
CA SER A 211 -5.33 -11.72 18.48
C SER A 211 -5.63 -13.04 19.23
N LYS A 212 -6.43 -13.93 18.65
CA LYS A 212 -6.78 -15.26 19.20
C LYS A 212 -6.05 -16.42 18.53
N GLY A 213 -5.02 -16.13 17.72
CA GLY A 213 -4.18 -17.15 17.07
C GLY A 213 -4.81 -17.90 15.88
N LYS A 214 -6.07 -17.63 15.50
CA LYS A 214 -6.71 -18.17 14.30
C LYS A 214 -7.65 -17.15 13.65
N PHE A 215 -7.45 -16.90 12.36
CA PHE A 215 -8.45 -16.24 11.51
C PHE A 215 -9.64 -17.18 11.27
N LYS A 216 -10.80 -16.65 10.88
CA LYS A 216 -11.91 -17.48 10.36
C LYS A 216 -11.49 -18.08 9.00
N ASP A 217 -12.08 -19.22 8.61
CA ASP A 217 -11.73 -20.03 7.42
C ASP A 217 -11.13 -19.22 6.25
N LEU A 218 -11.90 -18.29 5.69
CA LEU A 218 -11.45 -17.33 4.69
C LEU A 218 -12.11 -15.97 4.99
N GLN A 219 -11.30 -14.94 5.18
CA GLN A 219 -11.79 -13.59 5.50
C GLN A 219 -11.07 -12.56 4.65
N THR A 220 -11.82 -11.61 4.09
CA THR A 220 -11.27 -10.47 3.38
C THR A 220 -11.31 -9.25 4.28
N LEU A 221 -10.14 -8.65 4.49
CA LEU A 221 -9.92 -7.47 5.31
C LEU A 221 -9.74 -6.27 4.38
N HIS A 222 -10.45 -5.19 4.68
CA HIS A 222 -10.40 -3.97 3.89
C HIS A 222 -9.90 -2.82 4.74
N GLN A 223 -8.97 -2.05 4.18
CA GLN A 223 -8.54 -0.78 4.73
C GLN A 223 -8.63 0.31 3.70
N PHE A 224 -8.85 1.49 4.21
CA PHE A 224 -8.98 2.66 3.38
C PHE A 224 -8.29 3.84 4.05
N VAL A 225 -7.64 4.65 3.22
CA VAL A 225 -7.21 6.00 3.60
C VAL A 225 -8.12 6.98 2.89
N TYR A 226 -8.86 7.77 3.67
CA TYR A 226 -9.81 8.76 3.16
C TYR A 226 -9.29 10.16 3.36
N ARG A 227 -9.59 11.04 2.41
CA ARG A 227 -9.54 12.49 2.59
C ARG A 227 -10.92 12.97 3.03
N GLU A 228 -11.01 13.58 4.20
CA GLU A 228 -12.16 14.37 4.61
C GLU A 228 -11.90 15.85 4.32
N ARG A 229 -12.81 16.47 3.56
CA ARG A 229 -12.86 17.93 3.36
C ARG A 229 -14.28 18.41 3.50
N ARG A 230 -14.53 19.27 4.49
CA ARG A 230 -15.86 19.83 4.80
C ARG A 230 -16.94 18.75 4.98
N GLN A 231 -17.69 18.43 3.92
CA GLN A 231 -18.76 17.42 3.91
C GLN A 231 -18.52 16.29 2.89
N ARG A 232 -17.36 16.26 2.23
CA ARG A 232 -16.99 15.23 1.26
C ARG A 232 -15.91 14.33 1.84
N CYS A 233 -16.03 13.03 1.54
CA CYS A 233 -15.05 12.02 1.91
C CYS A 233 -14.66 11.22 0.68
N ASP A 234 -13.40 11.33 0.28
CA ASP A 234 -12.88 10.71 -0.93
C ASP A 234 -11.92 9.59 -0.54
N CYS A 235 -12.11 8.39 -1.09
CA CYS A 235 -11.17 7.30 -0.91
C CYS A 235 -9.90 7.61 -1.69
N LEU A 236 -8.76 7.74 -1.01
CA LEU A 236 -7.46 7.93 -1.65
C LEU A 236 -6.78 6.59 -1.92
N LEU A 237 -6.69 5.75 -0.89
CA LEU A 237 -6.03 4.46 -0.94
C LEU A 237 -7.00 3.38 -0.45
N LYS A 238 -7.04 2.27 -1.16
CA LYS A 238 -7.81 1.07 -0.79
C LYS A 238 -6.87 -0.11 -0.78
N THR A 239 -6.85 -0.82 0.34
CA THR A 239 -6.09 -2.05 0.52
C THR A 239 -7.06 -3.16 0.84
N THR A 240 -6.91 -4.29 0.17
CA THR A 240 -7.67 -5.50 0.44
C THR A 240 -6.69 -6.63 0.66
N HIS A 241 -6.88 -7.36 1.75
CA HIS A 241 -6.02 -8.47 2.11
C HIS A 241 -6.87 -9.65 2.55
N THR A 242 -6.62 -10.82 1.98
CA THR A 242 -7.37 -12.04 2.29
C THR A 242 -6.55 -12.91 3.22
N VAL A 243 -7.10 -13.23 4.38
CA VAL A 243 -6.51 -14.09 5.40
C VAL A 243 -7.27 -15.40 5.47
N CYS A 244 -6.58 -16.48 5.81
CA CYS A 244 -7.17 -17.80 6.01
C CYS A 244 -6.63 -18.48 7.27
N GLN A 245 -7.39 -19.43 7.83
CA GLN A 245 -7.06 -20.05 9.11
C GLN A 245 -5.73 -20.82 9.09
N ASP A 246 -5.45 -21.55 8.00
CA ASP A 246 -4.31 -22.48 7.88
C ASP A 246 -3.22 -21.97 6.92
N CYS A 247 -3.27 -20.68 6.55
CA CYS A 247 -2.25 -20.03 5.75
C CYS A 247 -1.01 -19.80 6.62
N GLN A 248 0.10 -20.50 6.34
CA GLN A 248 1.36 -20.36 7.11
C GLN A 248 1.89 -18.92 7.15
N ASP A 249 1.50 -18.10 6.16
CA ASP A 249 1.96 -16.72 5.98
C ASP A 249 0.95 -15.65 6.41
N SER A 250 -0.08 -15.98 7.21
CA SER A 250 -1.12 -15.01 7.61
C SER A 250 -0.63 -13.85 8.52
N LYS A 251 0.68 -13.65 8.65
CA LYS A 251 1.34 -12.49 9.27
C LYS A 251 1.86 -11.56 8.19
N ASP A 252 0.98 -11.16 7.29
CA ASP A 252 1.34 -10.31 6.18
C ASP A 252 1.17 -8.83 6.54
N THR A 253 2.03 -8.03 5.92
CA THR A 253 1.97 -6.58 5.95
C THR A 253 1.43 -6.12 4.60
N ALA A 254 0.30 -5.41 4.61
CA ALA A 254 -0.19 -4.78 3.40
C ALA A 254 0.26 -3.32 3.36
N PHE A 255 1.05 -2.98 2.35
CA PHE A 255 1.54 -1.63 2.10
C PHE A 255 0.86 -1.07 0.84
N THR A 256 0.44 0.18 0.90
CA THR A 256 -0.08 0.91 -0.26
C THR A 256 0.38 2.36 -0.22
N GLY A 257 0.49 2.98 -1.39
CA GLY A 257 0.86 4.38 -1.50
C GLY A 257 0.45 4.97 -2.84
N GLY A 258 0.32 6.29 -2.87
CA GLY A 258 -0.13 7.03 -4.04
C GLY A 258 0.15 8.52 -3.91
N VAL A 259 0.10 9.23 -5.03
CA VAL A 259 0.33 10.67 -5.09
C VAL A 259 -1.01 11.37 -5.24
N PHE A 260 -1.28 12.32 -4.35
CA PHE A 260 -2.55 13.03 -4.28
C PHE A 260 -2.32 14.53 -4.14
N HIS A 261 -3.21 15.30 -4.77
CA HIS A 261 -3.34 16.71 -4.46
C HIS A 261 -4.12 16.89 -3.16
N LEU A 262 -3.47 17.46 -2.16
CA LEU A 262 -4.07 17.78 -0.87
C LEU A 262 -4.04 19.29 -0.66
N ARG A 263 -5.15 19.84 -0.17
CA ARG A 263 -5.27 21.25 0.17
C ARG A 263 -5.15 21.44 1.68
N GLN A 264 -4.77 22.64 2.08
CA GLN A 264 -4.86 23.07 3.46
C GLN A 264 -6.25 22.79 4.04
N GLY A 265 -6.29 22.23 5.25
CA GLY A 265 -7.51 21.83 5.95
C GLY A 265 -8.03 20.43 5.59
N ASP A 266 -7.42 19.73 4.63
CA ASP A 266 -7.72 18.32 4.41
C ASP A 266 -7.33 17.48 5.62
N ILE A 267 -8.16 16.51 5.98
CA ILE A 267 -7.86 15.55 7.04
C ILE A 267 -7.77 14.16 6.44
N LEU A 268 -6.59 13.54 6.53
CA LEU A 268 -6.40 12.14 6.16
C LEU A 268 -6.82 11.25 7.32
N ARG A 269 -7.70 10.29 7.05
CA ARG A 269 -8.22 9.33 8.03
C ARG A 269 -8.03 7.91 7.56
N VAL A 270 -7.98 6.98 8.50
CA VAL A 270 -7.85 5.56 8.21
C VAL A 270 -9.07 4.81 8.72
N ILE A 271 -9.61 3.92 7.88
CA ILE A 271 -10.77 3.11 8.20
C ILE A 271 -10.43 1.64 7.92
N SER A 272 -10.83 0.74 8.82
CA SER A 272 -10.57 -0.72 8.72
C SER A 272 -11.83 -1.53 8.99
N SER A 273 -11.98 -2.68 8.32
CA SER A 273 -13.14 -3.56 8.45
C SER A 273 -13.15 -4.46 9.70
N GLU A 274 -12.04 -4.57 10.44
CA GLU A 274 -11.94 -5.54 11.55
C GLU A 274 -11.10 -5.04 12.73
N GLN A 275 -11.56 -5.35 13.95
CA GLN A 275 -11.00 -4.85 15.21
C GLN A 275 -9.75 -5.59 15.66
N ASP A 276 -9.86 -6.92 15.64
CA ASP A 276 -9.05 -7.80 16.46
C ASP A 276 -7.91 -8.47 15.68
N THR A 277 -7.66 -7.97 14.46
CA THR A 277 -6.70 -8.51 13.50
C THR A 277 -5.58 -7.55 13.17
N LEU A 278 -5.68 -6.27 13.55
CA LEU A 278 -4.62 -5.28 13.32
C LEU A 278 -3.62 -5.25 14.46
N GLN A 279 -2.34 -5.37 14.12
CA GLN A 279 -1.26 -5.18 15.08
C GLN A 279 -0.84 -3.71 15.12
N PHE A 280 -1.12 -3.05 16.24
CA PHE A 280 -0.72 -1.66 16.49
C PHE A 280 0.67 -1.61 17.13
N ASN A 281 1.69 -1.77 16.28
CA ASN A 281 3.06 -1.40 16.60
C ASN A 281 3.51 -0.35 15.59
N ASN A 282 4.17 0.71 16.04
CA ASN A 282 4.43 1.89 15.22
C ASN A 282 5.37 1.61 14.01
N GLU A 283 6.11 0.50 14.03
CA GLU A 283 6.95 0.04 12.92
C GLU A 283 6.16 -0.79 11.88
N ASP A 284 5.01 -1.32 12.28
CA ASP A 284 4.26 -2.32 11.54
C ASP A 284 3.00 -1.73 10.89
N SER A 285 2.25 -0.92 11.66
CA SER A 285 1.02 -0.27 11.22
C SER A 285 1.11 1.24 11.38
N TYR A 286 1.15 1.95 10.25
CA TYR A 286 1.37 3.40 10.21
C TYR A 286 0.68 4.04 9.01
N LEU A 287 0.47 5.35 9.10
CA LEU A 287 0.16 6.22 7.97
C LEU A 287 1.21 7.32 7.88
N GLY A 288 1.62 7.62 6.65
CA GLY A 288 2.50 8.73 6.38
C GLY A 288 2.08 9.54 5.16
N ALA A 289 2.60 10.76 5.11
CA ALA A 289 2.47 11.65 3.97
C ALA A 289 3.74 12.49 3.85
N LEU A 290 4.23 12.68 2.63
CA LEU A 290 5.37 13.52 2.31
C LEU A 290 4.96 14.49 1.20
N MET A 291 5.16 15.79 1.40
CA MET A 291 4.99 16.74 0.30
C MET A 291 6.13 16.57 -0.70
N VAL A 292 5.75 16.31 -1.95
CA VAL A 292 6.67 16.18 -3.09
C VAL A 292 6.85 17.53 -3.78
N THR A 293 5.79 18.34 -3.83
CA THR A 293 5.83 19.67 -4.45
C THR A 293 4.85 20.59 -3.74
N ALA A 294 5.34 21.76 -3.33
CA ALA A 294 4.53 22.84 -2.77
C ALA A 294 3.83 23.61 -3.88
N GLN A 295 2.68 24.20 -3.54
CA GLN A 295 1.88 25.03 -4.43
C GLN A 295 1.82 26.47 -3.93
#